data_AF-A0A1H4AC78-F1
#
_entry.id   AF-A0A1H4AC78-F1
#
_cell.length_a   1.000
_cell.length_b   1.000
_cell.length_c   1.000
_cell.angle_alpha   90.00
_cell.angle_beta   90.00
_cell.angle_gamma   90.00
#
_symmetry.space_group_name_H-M   'P 1'
#
loop_
_entity.id
_entity.type
_entity.pdbx_description
1 polymer ?
#
loop_
_entity_poly.entity_id
_entity_poly.type
_entity_poly.pdbx_seq_one_letter_code
_entity_poly.pdbx_strand_id
1 'polypeptide(L)'
;MKRNFYLICAATVLALAMLAAAFLVGGLAGKLRIQPLFEPINATETMIRTVLSKFRGQRSNQTFLESSLLELSLTSLEVMPKNPGDNVGFTPLGNGYLIAKRNGELSYAELNWPDSFSVKKLPYRVPVKKEIFLQHPVTERHPRIPLHFGVKDIYTLKADDGFYIYASHHFWKEQEACAVFRLSGIRIAENAFADVPEHEWQTLFESQPCLKLDASVNRLGVDDTLLQAGGRIAQYDADQLLVTIGDHYMEGLHNPDLVQDPAASYGKSWLVNRHTGEATLFTMGHRNPQGLTRDQFGNWWSSEHGPRGGDELNVLRAGANYGWPRVSYGTLYAGYDYPPGADWHEHGDYTDPAYIWARSVGASNLIRLNGSRFTRWGDDLIMASLGGRSLIRLEARGTDIIGMERIAIGDRLRDLAQAADGTLLLMTDSGVFIRVEPAAEAEPGEMDISQQARTLWMACGACHSNQRGEGHHIGPNLAQVFNRPIAGAEDFRYSPALRAVDGRWSEENLDRFLADPKSFAPGNSMTFAGIEDPQQRRLLIQYLKEQ
;
A
#
# COMPACT_ATOMS: atom_id res chain seq x y z
N MET A 1 50.71 14.77 -14.84
CA MET A 1 49.44 14.28 -14.22
C MET A 1 48.30 15.28 -14.17
N LYS A 2 48.49 16.61 -14.02
CA LYS A 2 47.37 17.58 -14.01
C LYS A 2 46.76 17.91 -15.39
N ARG A 3 47.43 17.61 -16.51
CA ARG A 3 46.96 17.93 -17.87
C ARG A 3 45.93 16.94 -18.42
N ASN A 4 45.93 15.68 -17.95
CA ASN A 4 44.99 14.65 -18.39
C ASN A 4 43.61 14.76 -17.72
N PHE A 5 43.52 15.36 -16.53
CA PHE A 5 42.25 15.54 -15.82
C PHE A 5 41.36 16.60 -16.48
N TYR A 6 41.95 17.71 -16.93
CA TYR A 6 41.23 18.77 -17.66
C TYR A 6 40.73 18.31 -19.04
N LEU A 7 41.47 17.43 -19.73
CA LEU A 7 41.07 16.85 -21.00
C LEU A 7 39.87 15.90 -20.86
N ILE A 8 39.80 15.13 -19.77
CA ILE A 8 38.69 14.21 -19.50
C ILE A 8 37.42 14.99 -19.13
N CYS A 9 37.53 16.03 -18.29
CA CYS A 9 36.40 16.90 -17.95
C CYS A 9 35.89 17.72 -19.15
N ALA A 10 36.77 18.23 -20.01
CA ALA A 10 36.37 18.95 -21.22
C ALA A 10 35.66 18.03 -22.23
N ALA A 11 36.11 16.77 -22.37
CA ALA A 11 35.48 15.78 -23.24
C ALA A 11 34.09 15.34 -22.74
N THR A 12 33.87 15.27 -21.42
CA THR A 12 32.55 14.93 -20.85
C THR A 12 31.54 16.06 -21.01
N VAL A 13 31.97 17.32 -20.87
CA VAL A 13 31.11 18.49 -21.10
C VAL A 13 30.74 18.62 -22.58
N LEU A 14 31.67 18.33 -23.51
CA LEU A 14 31.38 18.34 -24.94
C LEU A 14 30.42 17.21 -25.36
N ALA A 15 30.54 16.02 -24.76
CA ALA A 15 29.65 14.89 -25.04
C ALA A 15 28.21 15.16 -24.55
N LEU A 16 28.06 15.79 -23.38
CA LEU A 16 26.76 16.22 -22.85
C LEU A 16 26.12 17.32 -23.69
N ALA A 17 26.91 18.27 -24.21
CA ALA A 17 26.41 19.32 -25.09
C ALA A 17 25.95 18.78 -26.46
N MET A 18 26.62 17.76 -27.01
CA MET A 18 26.19 17.12 -28.27
C MET A 18 24.95 16.23 -28.10
N LEU A 19 24.75 15.60 -26.94
CA LEU A 19 23.52 14.87 -26.61
C LEU A 19 22.31 15.81 -26.47
N ALA A 20 22.50 17.00 -25.90
CA ALA A 20 21.46 18.03 -25.83
C ALA A 20 21.12 18.61 -27.22
N ALA A 21 22.12 18.77 -28.10
CA ALA A 21 21.91 19.20 -29.48
C ALA A 21 21.17 18.15 -30.34
N ALA A 22 21.41 16.85 -30.12
CA ALA A 22 20.68 15.79 -30.82
C ALA A 22 19.19 15.73 -30.43
N PHE A 23 18.85 16.09 -29.18
CA PHE A 23 17.47 16.21 -28.72
C PHE A 23 16.73 17.39 -29.36
N LEU A 24 17.44 18.49 -29.62
CA LEU A 24 16.87 19.71 -30.24
C LEU A 24 16.65 19.55 -31.76
N VAL A 25 17.43 18.70 -32.44
CA VAL A 25 17.30 18.47 -33.89
C VAL A 25 16.27 17.38 -34.22
N GLY A 26 15.92 16.50 -33.27
CA GLY A 26 14.87 15.48 -33.44
C GLY A 26 13.42 16.00 -33.40
N GLY A 27 13.21 17.28 -33.06
CA GLY A 27 11.89 17.89 -32.89
C GLY A 27 11.14 18.26 -34.18
N LEU A 28 11.69 17.98 -35.36
CA LEU A 28 11.09 18.33 -36.66
C LEU A 28 11.08 17.14 -37.63
N ALA A 29 10.33 16.09 -37.29
CA ALA A 29 9.85 15.10 -38.27
C ALA A 29 8.55 14.45 -37.78
N GLY A 30 7.42 14.94 -38.30
CA GLY A 30 6.12 14.32 -38.12
C GLY A 30 6.04 12.95 -38.80
N LYS A 31 5.24 12.06 -38.18
CA LYS A 31 4.91 10.67 -38.55
C LYS A 31 5.84 9.57 -38.01
N LEU A 32 5.80 9.38 -36.69
CA LEU A 32 5.94 8.07 -36.04
C LEU A 32 5.22 8.15 -34.69
N ARG A 33 4.15 7.36 -34.51
CA ARG A 33 3.51 7.15 -33.20
C ARG A 33 4.44 6.27 -32.37
N ILE A 34 5.15 6.86 -31.42
CA ILE A 34 5.82 6.14 -30.33
C ILE A 34 5.27 6.74 -29.03
N GLN A 35 4.63 5.89 -28.22
CA GLN A 35 4.18 6.26 -26.87
C GLN A 35 5.39 6.64 -26.02
N PRO A 36 5.38 7.77 -25.28
CA PRO A 36 6.47 8.06 -24.36
C PRO A 36 6.32 7.15 -23.13
N LEU A 37 7.32 6.28 -22.98
CA LEU A 37 7.63 5.60 -21.73
C LEU A 37 7.74 6.62 -20.59
N PHE A 38 6.98 6.39 -19.53
CA PHE A 38 7.19 7.07 -18.24
C PHE A 38 8.54 6.65 -17.63
N GLU A 39 9.23 7.62 -17.02
CA GLU A 39 10.57 7.61 -16.38
C GLU A 39 11.76 7.88 -17.32
N PRO A 40 12.59 8.93 -17.03
CA PRO A 40 13.31 9.04 -15.76
C PRO A 40 13.41 10.48 -15.20
N ILE A 41 12.70 10.78 -14.12
CA ILE A 41 13.04 11.90 -13.21
C ILE A 41 13.62 11.35 -11.89
N ASN A 42 13.26 10.14 -11.50
CA ASN A 42 13.67 9.51 -10.24
C ASN A 42 15.15 9.09 -10.19
N ALA A 43 15.76 8.69 -11.32
CA ALA A 43 17.13 8.16 -11.32
C ALA A 43 18.17 9.24 -11.00
N THR A 44 17.98 10.46 -11.51
CA THR A 44 18.90 11.58 -11.30
C THR A 44 18.80 12.13 -9.87
N GLU A 45 17.60 12.16 -9.29
CA GLU A 45 17.38 12.61 -7.90
C GLU A 45 17.94 11.61 -6.88
N THR A 46 17.77 10.30 -7.13
CA THR A 46 18.34 9.21 -6.31
C THR A 46 19.87 9.21 -6.38
N MET A 47 20.44 9.45 -7.56
CA MET A 47 21.88 9.58 -7.74
C MET A 47 22.44 10.81 -7.00
N ILE A 48 21.75 11.95 -7.05
CA ILE A 48 22.13 13.17 -6.33
C ILE A 48 22.08 12.95 -4.81
N ARG A 49 21.03 12.30 -4.26
CA ARG A 49 20.98 11.93 -2.83
C ARG A 49 22.10 10.99 -2.41
N THR A 50 22.43 10.00 -3.25
CA THR A 50 23.49 9.01 -2.98
C THR A 50 24.89 9.63 -3.05
N VAL A 51 25.09 10.62 -3.91
CA VAL A 51 26.36 11.37 -3.99
C VAL A 51 26.46 12.34 -2.81
N LEU A 52 25.39 13.05 -2.46
CA LEU A 52 25.37 13.97 -1.31
C LEU A 52 25.52 13.25 0.04
N SER A 53 25.00 12.03 0.19
CA SER A 53 25.19 11.21 1.41
C SER A 53 26.62 10.72 1.59
N LYS A 54 27.38 10.54 0.51
CA LYS A 54 28.82 10.18 0.59
C LYS A 54 29.72 11.35 0.99
N PHE A 55 29.26 12.61 0.89
CA PHE A 55 30.04 13.80 1.22
C PHE A 55 29.76 14.39 2.62
N ARG A 56 28.74 13.90 3.33
CA ARG A 56 28.48 14.28 4.73
C ARG A 56 28.82 13.10 5.63
N GLY A 57 29.90 13.22 6.39
CA GLY A 57 30.34 12.22 7.36
C GLY A 57 29.23 11.84 8.35
N GLN A 58 29.29 10.58 8.80
CA GLN A 58 28.42 9.94 9.80
C GLN A 58 27.75 10.93 10.77
N ARG A 59 26.51 11.29 10.47
CA ARG A 59 25.53 11.85 11.39
C ARG A 59 24.20 11.20 11.03
N SER A 60 23.57 10.56 12.01
CA SER A 60 22.27 9.86 12.00
C SER A 60 21.42 9.99 10.73
N ASN A 61 20.95 8.86 10.19
CA ASN A 61 19.93 8.76 9.11
C ASN A 61 18.53 9.24 9.56
N GLN A 62 18.48 10.33 10.32
CA GLN A 62 17.27 10.91 10.86
C GLN A 62 16.77 11.99 9.90
N THR A 63 15.51 11.89 9.50
CA THR A 63 14.81 12.86 8.66
C THR A 63 13.54 13.30 9.36
N PHE A 64 13.12 14.55 9.12
CA PHE A 64 11.90 15.09 9.70
C PHE A 64 10.88 15.30 8.59
N LEU A 65 9.64 14.89 8.83
CA LEU A 65 8.52 15.07 7.92
C LEU A 65 7.38 15.73 8.68
N GLU A 66 6.74 16.72 8.05
CA GLU A 66 5.50 17.28 8.58
C GLU A 66 4.32 16.38 8.20
N SER A 67 3.51 16.07 9.19
CA SER A 67 2.13 15.64 9.00
C SER A 67 1.17 16.78 9.34
N SER A 68 -0.13 16.57 9.15
CA SER A 68 -1.17 17.54 9.41
C SER A 68 -1.21 17.96 10.88
N LEU A 69 -0.90 17.02 11.78
CA LEU A 69 -1.03 17.17 13.23
C LEU A 69 0.28 17.04 14.01
N LEU A 70 1.34 16.49 13.40
CA LEU A 70 2.60 16.16 14.08
C LEU A 70 3.79 16.46 13.17
N GLU A 71 4.91 16.87 13.76
CA GLU A 71 6.21 16.68 13.14
C GLU A 71 6.69 15.26 13.46
N LEU A 72 7.08 14.51 12.43
CA LEU A 72 7.53 13.14 12.53
C LEU A 72 9.03 13.07 12.35
N SER A 73 9.71 12.35 13.24
CA SER A 73 11.09 11.95 13.10
C SER A 73 11.18 10.53 12.57
N LEU A 74 11.96 10.35 11.51
CA LEU A 74 12.15 9.09 10.82
C LEU A 74 13.62 8.69 10.90
N THR A 75 13.92 7.53 11.50
CA THR A 75 15.27 6.95 11.53
C THR A 75 15.29 5.67 10.72
N SER A 76 16.25 5.50 9.81
CA SER A 76 16.32 4.33 8.92
C SER A 76 17.53 3.42 9.16
N LEU A 77 17.30 2.12 9.03
CA LEU A 77 18.30 1.05 9.09
C LEU A 77 18.13 0.10 7.89
N GLU A 78 19.19 -0.09 7.11
CA GLU A 78 19.22 -1.09 6.04
C GLU A 78 19.57 -2.46 6.63
N VAL A 79 18.55 -3.26 6.94
CA VAL A 79 18.70 -4.55 7.64
C VAL A 79 18.96 -5.70 6.66
N MET A 80 18.47 -5.58 5.42
CA MET A 80 18.49 -6.66 4.43
C MET A 80 19.11 -6.21 3.09
N PRO A 81 20.39 -5.80 3.06
CA PRO A 81 21.04 -5.31 1.85
C PRO A 81 21.01 -6.37 0.73
N LYS A 82 20.63 -5.94 -0.49
CA LYS A 82 20.67 -6.73 -1.74
C LYS A 82 19.56 -7.78 -1.97
N ASN A 83 18.40 -7.71 -1.28
CA ASN A 83 17.25 -8.59 -1.59
C ASN A 83 15.92 -7.84 -1.88
N PRO A 84 15.84 -6.94 -2.88
CA PRO A 84 14.60 -6.22 -3.18
C PRO A 84 13.50 -7.18 -3.66
N GLY A 85 12.30 -7.12 -3.06
CA GLY A 85 11.10 -7.85 -3.52
C GLY A 85 10.93 -9.29 -2.99
N ASP A 86 11.95 -9.82 -2.28
CA ASP A 86 11.90 -11.15 -1.66
C ASP A 86 11.37 -11.11 -0.21
N ASN A 87 11.31 -9.92 0.39
CA ASN A 87 10.73 -9.72 1.72
C ASN A 87 9.21 -9.68 1.63
N VAL A 88 8.55 -10.42 2.52
CA VAL A 88 7.10 -10.60 2.50
C VAL A 88 6.42 -9.79 3.58
N GLY A 89 6.95 -9.85 4.80
CA GLY A 89 6.43 -9.15 5.96
C GLY A 89 7.28 -9.42 7.19
N PHE A 90 6.93 -8.74 8.28
CA PHE A 90 7.53 -8.97 9.59
C PHE A 90 6.47 -8.91 10.68
N THR A 91 6.78 -9.48 11.84
CA THR A 91 5.89 -9.44 13.00
C THR A 91 6.68 -9.28 14.30
N PRO A 92 6.20 -8.49 15.28
CA PRO A 92 6.86 -8.35 16.57
C PRO A 92 7.01 -9.69 17.30
N LEU A 93 8.16 -9.91 17.94
CA LEU A 93 8.41 -11.09 18.77
C LEU A 93 9.40 -10.75 19.88
N GLY A 94 8.95 -10.78 21.14
CA GLY A 94 9.81 -10.37 22.26
C GLY A 94 10.30 -8.93 22.09
N ASN A 95 11.61 -8.74 22.11
CA ASN A 95 12.26 -7.43 21.92
C ASN A 95 12.69 -7.15 20.48
N GLY A 96 12.39 -8.06 19.55
CA GLY A 96 12.77 -7.97 18.15
C GLY A 96 11.61 -8.28 17.21
N TYR A 97 11.98 -8.68 16.00
CA TYR A 97 11.04 -8.90 14.91
C TYR A 97 11.38 -10.18 14.17
N LEU A 98 10.36 -11.00 13.92
CA LEU A 98 10.47 -12.13 13.00
C LEU A 98 10.22 -11.62 11.59
N ILE A 99 11.16 -11.86 10.68
CA ILE A 99 11.10 -11.47 9.27
C ILE A 99 10.96 -12.73 8.42
N ALA A 100 10.00 -12.71 7.50
CA ALA A 100 9.80 -13.80 6.54
C ALA A 100 10.19 -13.38 5.12
N LYS A 101 10.97 -14.25 4.45
CA LYS A 101 11.22 -14.16 3.01
C LYS A 101 10.23 -15.03 2.23
N ARG A 102 10.05 -14.68 0.95
CA ARG A 102 9.17 -15.36 0.00
C ARG A 102 9.52 -16.83 -0.16
N ASN A 103 10.80 -17.19 -0.07
CA ASN A 103 11.26 -18.58 -0.17
C ASN A 103 11.06 -19.41 1.12
N GLY A 104 10.47 -18.83 2.17
CA GLY A 104 10.22 -19.47 3.45
C GLY A 104 11.33 -19.37 4.48
N GLU A 105 12.46 -18.72 4.17
CA GLU A 105 13.47 -18.40 5.20
C GLU A 105 12.90 -17.43 6.24
N LEU A 106 13.16 -17.75 7.51
CA LEU A 106 12.83 -16.91 8.66
C LEU A 106 14.11 -16.40 9.30
N SER A 107 14.07 -15.14 9.72
CA SER A 107 15.15 -14.50 10.48
C SER A 107 14.57 -13.72 11.65
N TYR A 108 15.26 -13.73 12.78
CA TYR A 108 14.96 -12.85 13.91
C TYR A 108 15.90 -11.66 13.88
N ALA A 109 15.34 -10.45 13.93
CA ALA A 109 16.08 -9.20 13.89
C ALA A 109 15.85 -8.38 15.17
N GLU A 110 16.93 -7.98 15.82
CA GLU A 110 16.89 -6.99 16.90
C GLU A 110 17.37 -5.65 16.36
N LEU A 111 16.53 -4.63 16.45
CA LEU A 111 16.80 -3.31 15.91
C LEU A 111 17.22 -2.36 17.03
N ASN A 112 18.52 -2.05 17.09
CA ASN A 112 19.14 -1.23 18.12
C ASN A 112 19.37 0.18 17.56
N TRP A 113 18.29 0.96 17.55
CA TRP A 113 18.26 2.33 17.05
C TRP A 113 19.25 3.25 17.78
N PRO A 114 19.87 4.24 17.10
CA PRO A 114 19.69 4.56 15.68
C PRO A 114 20.64 3.80 14.73
N ASP A 115 21.65 3.10 15.25
CA ASP A 115 22.86 2.82 14.45
C ASP A 115 23.16 1.34 14.22
N SER A 116 22.48 0.40 14.88
CA SER A 116 22.85 -1.01 14.78
C SER A 116 21.67 -1.96 14.77
N PHE A 117 21.90 -3.16 14.29
CA PHE A 117 20.95 -4.26 14.33
C PHE A 117 21.70 -5.58 14.41
N SER A 118 21.04 -6.61 14.92
CA SER A 118 21.47 -8.00 14.79
C SER A 118 20.44 -8.76 13.97
N VAL A 119 20.87 -9.64 13.08
CA VAL A 119 19.97 -10.57 12.38
C VAL A 119 20.50 -11.98 12.57
N LYS A 120 19.66 -12.84 13.14
CA LYS A 120 19.91 -14.27 13.28
C LYS A 120 18.97 -15.02 12.35
N LYS A 121 19.51 -15.69 11.33
CA LYS A 121 18.73 -16.64 10.53
C LYS A 121 18.27 -17.79 11.44
N LEU A 122 16.97 -18.09 11.38
CA LEU A 122 16.40 -19.16 12.16
C LEU A 122 16.51 -20.49 11.40
N PRO A 123 16.60 -21.62 12.12
CA PRO A 123 16.68 -22.93 11.50
C PRO A 123 15.32 -23.41 10.96
N TYR A 124 14.22 -22.76 11.38
CA TYR A 124 12.87 -23.02 10.91
C TYR A 124 12.62 -22.34 9.56
N ARG A 125 11.97 -23.05 8.64
CA ARG A 125 11.53 -22.49 7.36
C ARG A 125 10.06 -22.77 7.16
N VAL A 126 9.30 -21.77 6.70
CA VAL A 126 7.92 -21.95 6.25
C VAL A 126 7.91 -23.02 5.15
N PRO A 127 6.99 -24.00 5.17
CA PRO A 127 7.03 -25.16 4.30
C PRO A 127 6.53 -24.84 2.87
N VAL A 128 7.11 -23.81 2.24
CA VAL A 128 6.80 -23.37 0.88
C VAL A 128 7.26 -24.40 -0.16
N LYS A 129 8.41 -25.04 0.09
CA LYS A 129 9.11 -25.98 -0.81
C LYS A 129 9.27 -25.43 -2.23
N LYS A 130 9.64 -24.14 -2.35
CA LYS A 130 9.71 -23.40 -3.62
C LYS A 130 10.66 -24.05 -4.62
N GLU A 131 11.74 -24.64 -4.14
CA GLU A 131 12.74 -25.37 -4.92
C GLU A 131 12.16 -26.56 -5.70
N ILE A 132 11.13 -27.22 -5.19
CA ILE A 132 10.43 -28.30 -5.90
C ILE A 132 9.56 -27.69 -7.00
N PHE A 133 8.80 -26.63 -6.69
CA PHE A 133 7.98 -25.92 -7.67
C PHE A 133 8.81 -25.41 -8.85
N LEU A 134 10.01 -24.87 -8.58
CA LEU A 134 10.91 -24.34 -9.62
C LEU A 134 11.34 -25.38 -10.66
N GLN A 135 11.27 -26.68 -10.37
CA GLN A 135 11.60 -27.76 -11.30
C GLN A 135 10.46 -28.06 -12.29
N HIS A 136 9.24 -27.56 -12.06
CA HIS A 136 8.11 -27.86 -12.92
C HIS A 136 8.19 -27.07 -14.24
N PRO A 137 7.94 -27.68 -15.43
CA PRO A 137 8.07 -27.00 -16.73
C PRO A 137 7.23 -25.73 -16.93
N VAL A 138 6.23 -25.47 -16.08
CA VAL A 138 5.47 -24.21 -16.12
C VAL A 138 6.31 -23.01 -15.72
N THR A 139 7.32 -23.19 -14.87
CA THR A 139 8.15 -22.09 -14.36
C THR A 139 9.08 -21.53 -15.42
N GLU A 140 9.58 -22.39 -16.32
CA GLU A 140 10.39 -21.99 -17.47
C GLU A 140 9.53 -21.29 -18.54
N ARG A 141 8.32 -21.81 -18.79
CA ARG A 141 7.39 -21.24 -19.77
C ARG A 141 6.79 -19.91 -19.31
N HIS A 142 6.55 -19.76 -18.01
CA HIS A 142 5.91 -18.60 -17.39
C HIS A 142 6.78 -18.08 -16.23
N PRO A 143 7.87 -17.35 -16.53
CA PRO A 143 8.89 -16.97 -15.54
C PRO A 143 8.40 -15.96 -14.48
N ARG A 144 7.19 -15.40 -14.63
CA ARG A 144 6.59 -14.50 -13.63
C ARG A 144 5.84 -15.24 -12.52
N ILE A 145 5.26 -16.42 -12.77
CA ILE A 145 4.56 -17.21 -11.73
C ILE A 145 5.49 -17.47 -10.53
N PRO A 146 6.76 -17.92 -10.70
CA PRO A 146 7.68 -18.12 -9.58
C PRO A 146 8.00 -16.86 -8.77
N LEU A 147 7.87 -15.66 -9.34
CA LEU A 147 8.06 -14.41 -8.59
C LEU A 147 6.94 -14.18 -7.58
N HIS A 148 5.75 -14.72 -7.84
CA HIS A 148 4.58 -14.59 -6.99
C HIS A 148 4.39 -15.79 -6.04
N PHE A 149 5.01 -16.93 -6.35
CA PHE A 149 5.01 -18.12 -5.49
C PHE A 149 5.84 -17.93 -4.20
N GLY A 150 5.25 -18.20 -3.04
CA GLY A 150 5.93 -18.08 -1.74
C GLY A 150 5.05 -17.66 -0.57
N VAL A 151 5.71 -17.26 0.52
CA VAL A 151 5.07 -16.67 1.72
C VAL A 151 4.33 -15.37 1.35
N LYS A 152 3.22 -15.09 2.04
CA LYS A 152 2.39 -13.90 1.88
C LYS A 152 2.28 -13.06 3.14
N ASP A 153 2.30 -13.69 4.31
CA ASP A 153 2.34 -13.03 5.61
C ASP A 153 2.96 -13.93 6.69
N ILE A 154 3.39 -13.31 7.78
CA ILE A 154 3.90 -13.98 8.99
C ILE A 154 3.27 -13.32 10.22
N TYR A 155 2.79 -14.13 11.15
CA TYR A 155 2.10 -13.63 12.34
C TYR A 155 2.48 -14.46 13.57
N THR A 156 2.70 -13.80 14.69
CA THR A 156 3.09 -14.45 15.95
C THR A 156 2.02 -14.26 17.02
N LEU A 157 1.85 -15.29 17.85
CA LEU A 157 1.06 -15.22 19.08
C LEU A 157 1.87 -15.70 20.26
N LYS A 158 1.85 -14.94 21.35
CA LYS A 158 2.50 -15.34 22.60
C LYS A 158 1.75 -16.53 23.24
N ALA A 159 2.51 -17.45 23.81
CA ALA A 159 2.04 -18.52 24.68
C ALA A 159 2.76 -18.43 26.04
N ASP A 160 2.31 -19.21 27.02
CA ASP A 160 2.86 -19.15 28.40
C ASP A 160 4.35 -19.55 28.49
N ASP A 161 4.80 -20.46 27.64
CA ASP A 161 6.14 -21.06 27.61
C ASP A 161 6.81 -20.93 26.22
N GLY A 162 6.35 -19.97 25.42
CA GLY A 162 6.86 -19.77 24.06
C GLY A 162 5.93 -18.94 23.20
N PHE A 163 5.81 -19.31 21.93
CA PHE A 163 5.00 -18.60 20.96
C PHE A 163 4.59 -19.51 19.80
N TYR A 164 3.54 -19.11 19.12
CA TYR A 164 3.13 -19.68 17.85
C TYR A 164 3.61 -18.77 16.72
N ILE A 165 4.10 -19.37 15.64
CA ILE A 165 4.33 -18.70 14.37
C ILE A 165 3.31 -19.25 13.38
N TYR A 166 2.58 -18.36 12.73
CA TYR A 166 1.68 -18.67 11.62
C TYR A 166 2.20 -18.01 10.36
N ALA A 167 2.14 -18.74 9.24
CA ALA A 167 2.53 -18.24 7.94
C ALA A 167 1.44 -18.57 6.92
N SER A 168 1.08 -17.58 6.12
CA SER A 168 0.27 -17.78 4.94
C SER A 168 1.19 -17.91 3.73
N HIS A 169 0.99 -18.92 2.90
CA HIS A 169 1.94 -19.20 1.82
C HIS A 169 1.35 -20.07 0.73
N HIS A 170 1.96 -20.02 -0.46
CA HIS A 170 1.71 -21.01 -1.49
C HIS A 170 2.41 -22.35 -1.18
N PHE A 171 1.85 -23.44 -1.70
CA PHE A 171 2.43 -24.77 -1.67
C PHE A 171 2.18 -25.49 -3.00
N TRP A 172 3.18 -26.24 -3.48
CA TRP A 172 3.11 -26.98 -4.74
C TRP A 172 2.84 -28.45 -4.45
N LYS A 173 1.71 -28.95 -4.96
CA LYS A 173 1.32 -30.36 -4.88
C LYS A 173 1.84 -31.05 -6.13
N GLU A 174 3.01 -31.68 -6.00
CA GLU A 174 3.77 -32.25 -7.12
C GLU A 174 3.00 -33.35 -7.86
N GLN A 175 2.37 -34.27 -7.12
CA GLN A 175 1.62 -35.40 -7.71
C GLN A 175 0.41 -34.90 -8.50
N GLU A 176 -0.26 -33.88 -8.00
CA GLU A 176 -1.40 -33.25 -8.64
C GLU A 176 -1.00 -32.14 -9.62
N ALA A 177 0.28 -31.79 -9.74
CA ALA A 177 0.76 -30.69 -10.58
C ALA A 177 -0.07 -29.39 -10.43
N CYS A 178 -0.31 -28.96 -9.20
CA CYS A 178 -1.11 -27.77 -8.91
C CYS A 178 -0.61 -27.02 -7.66
N ALA A 179 -0.98 -25.75 -7.56
CA ALA A 179 -0.65 -24.88 -6.44
C ALA A 179 -1.86 -24.67 -5.52
N VAL A 180 -1.63 -24.63 -4.22
CA VAL A 180 -2.61 -24.23 -3.20
C VAL A 180 -2.07 -23.06 -2.38
N PHE A 181 -2.97 -22.33 -1.73
CA PHE A 181 -2.68 -21.42 -0.65
C PHE A 181 -2.90 -22.16 0.68
N ARG A 182 -1.99 -21.98 1.64
CA ARG A 182 -2.07 -22.60 2.97
C ARG A 182 -1.90 -21.57 4.08
N LEU A 183 -2.57 -21.84 5.20
CA LEU A 183 -2.17 -21.34 6.51
C LEU A 183 -1.45 -22.47 7.23
N SER A 184 -0.22 -22.24 7.65
CA SER A 184 0.55 -23.21 8.44
C SER A 184 0.97 -22.61 9.77
N GLY A 185 1.00 -23.42 10.82
CA GLY A 185 1.40 -23.04 12.17
C GLY A 185 2.53 -23.91 12.71
N ILE A 186 3.37 -23.33 13.56
CA ILE A 186 4.36 -24.06 14.37
C ILE A 186 4.42 -23.44 15.77
N ARG A 187 4.57 -24.28 16.79
CA ARG A 187 4.81 -23.84 18.17
C ARG A 187 6.30 -23.89 18.47
N ILE A 188 6.82 -22.80 19.02
CA ILE A 188 8.23 -22.65 19.39
C ILE A 188 8.28 -22.39 20.89
N ALA A 189 9.06 -23.18 21.62
CA ALA A 189 9.33 -22.92 23.04
C ALA A 189 10.23 -21.69 23.21
N GLU A 190 10.12 -20.98 24.33
CA GLU A 190 10.82 -19.71 24.59
C GLU A 190 12.36 -19.83 24.45
N ASN A 191 12.93 -20.98 24.84
CA ASN A 191 14.36 -21.26 24.75
C ASN A 191 14.80 -21.86 23.40
N ALA A 192 13.87 -22.13 22.47
CA ALA A 192 14.13 -22.89 21.24
C ALA A 192 14.49 -22.02 20.02
N PHE A 193 15.06 -20.83 20.21
CA PHE A 193 15.69 -20.11 19.08
C PHE A 193 16.98 -20.77 18.58
N ALA A 194 17.51 -21.76 19.31
CA ALA A 194 18.81 -22.41 19.06
C ALA A 194 18.70 -23.87 18.57
N ASP A 195 17.72 -24.63 19.06
CA ASP A 195 17.58 -26.05 18.75
C ASP A 195 16.26 -26.32 18.03
N VAL A 196 16.30 -27.17 17.00
CA VAL A 196 15.13 -27.69 16.28
C VAL A 196 14.77 -29.04 16.88
N PRO A 197 13.76 -29.15 17.77
CA PRO A 197 13.06 -30.42 17.89
C PRO A 197 12.32 -30.68 16.57
N GLU A 198 12.02 -31.94 16.28
CA GLU A 198 11.06 -32.37 15.26
C GLU A 198 9.67 -31.75 15.52
N HIS A 199 9.51 -30.46 15.25
CA HIS A 199 8.24 -29.78 15.22
C HIS A 199 7.96 -29.45 13.77
N GLU A 200 7.23 -30.37 13.15
CA GLU A 200 6.74 -30.20 11.80
C GLU A 200 5.69 -29.09 11.78
N TRP A 201 5.75 -28.24 10.77
CA TRP A 201 4.70 -27.25 10.54
C TRP A 201 3.37 -27.97 10.30
N GLN A 202 2.36 -27.60 11.09
CA GLN A 202 1.00 -28.10 10.88
C GLN A 202 0.33 -27.25 9.79
N THR A 203 -0.21 -27.88 8.76
CA THR A 203 -1.13 -27.20 7.83
C THR A 203 -2.48 -27.07 8.51
N LEU A 204 -2.90 -25.84 8.78
CA LEU A 204 -4.18 -25.51 9.44
C LEU A 204 -5.30 -25.28 8.41
N PHE A 205 -4.94 -24.75 7.24
CA PHE A 205 -5.87 -24.51 6.14
C PHE A 205 -5.18 -24.82 4.81
N GLU A 206 -5.89 -25.44 3.89
CA GLU A 206 -5.50 -25.61 2.49
C GLU A 206 -6.67 -25.17 1.59
N SER A 207 -6.38 -24.24 0.69
CA SER A 207 -7.38 -23.70 -0.23
C SER A 207 -7.87 -24.76 -1.21
N GLN A 208 -9.15 -24.67 -1.57
CA GLN A 208 -9.76 -25.41 -2.66
C GLN A 208 -10.38 -24.47 -3.70
N PRO A 209 -10.41 -24.85 -4.99
CA PRO A 209 -9.77 -26.04 -5.56
C PRO A 209 -8.25 -25.88 -5.67
N CYS A 210 -7.53 -26.97 -5.95
CA CYS A 210 -6.11 -26.88 -6.27
C CYS A 210 -5.90 -26.23 -7.66
N LEU A 211 -5.12 -25.14 -7.71
CA LEU A 211 -4.94 -24.35 -8.94
C LEU A 211 -3.98 -25.04 -9.91
N LYS A 212 -4.53 -25.54 -11.01
CA LYS A 212 -3.74 -26.06 -12.13
C LYS A 212 -3.09 -24.88 -12.85
N LEU A 213 -1.78 -24.92 -12.99
CA LEU A 213 -1.03 -23.92 -13.76
C LEU A 213 -0.95 -24.43 -15.21
N ASP A 214 -2.02 -24.19 -15.98
CA ASP A 214 -2.06 -24.59 -17.40
C ASP A 214 -1.34 -23.57 -18.28
N ALA A 215 -0.62 -24.07 -19.29
CA ALA A 215 0.14 -23.30 -20.25
C ALA A 215 -0.71 -22.56 -21.29
N SER A 216 -2.03 -22.79 -21.30
CA SER A 216 -2.95 -22.24 -22.31
C SER A 216 -3.68 -20.95 -21.87
N VAL A 217 -3.68 -20.62 -20.58
CA VAL A 217 -4.43 -19.50 -20.01
C VAL A 217 -3.62 -18.21 -20.10
N ASN A 218 -3.32 -17.76 -21.32
CA ASN A 218 -2.68 -16.48 -21.53
C ASN A 218 -3.07 -15.89 -22.89
N ARG A 219 -4.15 -15.10 -22.94
CA ARG A 219 -4.52 -14.33 -24.15
C ARG A 219 -3.73 -13.03 -24.32
N LEU A 220 -3.00 -12.58 -23.30
CA LEU A 220 -2.31 -11.27 -23.28
C LEU A 220 -0.77 -11.35 -23.33
N GLY A 221 -0.20 -12.55 -23.43
CA GLY A 221 1.23 -12.76 -23.59
C GLY A 221 2.06 -12.68 -22.29
N VAL A 222 1.45 -12.42 -21.13
CA VAL A 222 2.12 -12.43 -19.82
C VAL A 222 1.23 -13.11 -18.76
N ASP A 223 1.73 -14.18 -18.15
CA ASP A 223 0.99 -14.96 -17.15
C ASP A 223 1.42 -14.53 -15.74
N ASP A 224 0.49 -13.93 -15.01
CA ASP A 224 0.65 -13.42 -13.66
C ASP A 224 -0.10 -14.27 -12.62
N THR A 225 -0.43 -15.54 -12.94
CA THR A 225 -1.06 -16.47 -11.98
C THR A 225 -0.31 -16.50 -10.65
N LEU A 226 -1.05 -16.55 -9.54
CA LEU A 226 -0.59 -16.43 -8.15
C LEU A 226 -0.16 -15.03 -7.70
N LEU A 227 -0.18 -14.03 -8.60
CA LEU A 227 -0.23 -12.62 -8.19
C LEU A 227 -1.55 -12.37 -7.45
N GLN A 228 -1.69 -11.27 -6.70
CA GLN A 228 -2.96 -10.94 -6.03
C GLN A 228 -3.43 -11.98 -4.99
N ALA A 229 -2.50 -12.61 -4.27
CA ALA A 229 -2.84 -13.67 -3.33
C ALA A 229 -3.45 -13.18 -2.00
N GLY A 230 -3.46 -11.87 -1.73
CA GLY A 230 -3.73 -11.34 -0.40
C GLY A 230 -2.77 -11.93 0.64
N GLY A 231 -3.30 -12.39 1.78
CA GLY A 231 -2.62 -13.31 2.68
C GLY A 231 -2.48 -12.85 4.12
N ARG A 232 -3.06 -11.71 4.51
CA ARG A 232 -2.87 -11.14 5.84
C ARG A 232 -3.55 -12.00 6.90
N ILE A 233 -2.87 -12.18 8.03
CA ILE A 233 -3.32 -12.94 9.19
C ILE A 233 -3.54 -11.98 10.36
N ALA A 234 -4.64 -12.14 11.09
CA ALA A 234 -4.85 -11.49 12.38
C ALA A 234 -5.53 -12.45 13.36
N GLN A 235 -5.30 -12.27 14.66
CA GLN A 235 -6.04 -13.00 15.68
C GLN A 235 -7.47 -12.48 15.78
N TYR A 236 -8.45 -13.35 15.52
CA TYR A 236 -9.87 -13.01 15.62
C TYR A 236 -10.35 -13.06 17.07
N ASP A 237 -10.06 -14.19 17.73
CA ASP A 237 -10.34 -14.43 19.14
C ASP A 237 -9.30 -15.39 19.76
N ALA A 238 -9.63 -16.02 20.90
CA ALA A 238 -8.73 -16.95 21.57
C ALA A 238 -8.36 -18.17 20.72
N ASP A 239 -9.23 -18.65 19.84
CA ASP A 239 -9.08 -19.90 19.09
C ASP A 239 -8.97 -19.70 17.58
N GLN A 240 -9.48 -18.59 17.05
CA GLN A 240 -9.59 -18.35 15.61
C GLN A 240 -8.60 -17.29 15.12
N LEU A 241 -8.07 -17.54 13.92
CA LEU A 241 -7.33 -16.59 13.10
C LEU A 241 -8.23 -16.15 11.94
N LEU A 242 -8.25 -14.86 11.63
CA LEU A 242 -8.82 -14.34 10.40
C LEU A 242 -7.72 -14.23 9.35
N VAL A 243 -7.94 -14.85 8.19
CA VAL A 243 -6.98 -14.90 7.08
C VAL A 243 -7.61 -14.39 5.79
N THR A 244 -6.95 -13.47 5.11
CA THR A 244 -7.39 -12.97 3.80
C THR A 244 -6.77 -13.77 2.66
N ILE A 245 -7.54 -14.08 1.61
CA ILE A 245 -7.07 -14.81 0.43
C ILE A 245 -7.61 -14.11 -0.81
N GLY A 246 -6.72 -13.60 -1.66
CA GLY A 246 -7.10 -12.95 -2.91
C GLY A 246 -7.43 -13.92 -4.04
N ASP A 247 -7.68 -13.39 -5.22
CA ASP A 247 -8.15 -14.13 -6.40
C ASP A 247 -7.04 -14.85 -7.17
N HIS A 248 -5.77 -14.63 -6.78
CA HIS A 248 -4.59 -15.26 -7.37
C HIS A 248 -4.38 -14.94 -8.86
N TYR A 249 -4.91 -13.81 -9.35
CA TYR A 249 -4.88 -13.47 -10.77
C TYR A 249 -5.47 -14.59 -11.64
N MET A 250 -6.32 -15.46 -11.08
CA MET A 250 -7.08 -16.46 -11.84
C MET A 250 -8.23 -15.81 -12.62
N GLU A 251 -8.12 -14.50 -12.83
CA GLU A 251 -9.05 -13.55 -13.41
C GLU A 251 -10.51 -13.89 -13.15
N GLY A 252 -11.12 -13.16 -12.22
CA GLY A 252 -12.56 -13.04 -12.17
C GLY A 252 -13.23 -12.55 -13.47
N LEU A 253 -12.47 -12.09 -14.47
CA LEU A 253 -12.94 -11.82 -15.84
C LEU A 253 -13.20 -13.09 -16.67
N HIS A 254 -12.55 -14.20 -16.32
CA HIS A 254 -12.54 -15.43 -17.10
C HIS A 254 -13.03 -16.64 -16.29
N ASN A 255 -13.00 -16.54 -14.96
CA ASN A 255 -13.67 -17.43 -14.04
C ASN A 255 -14.31 -16.65 -12.87
N PRO A 256 -15.30 -15.77 -13.15
CA PRO A 256 -15.99 -14.99 -12.12
C PRO A 256 -16.63 -15.86 -11.04
N ASP A 257 -17.00 -17.09 -11.42
CA ASP A 257 -17.66 -18.03 -10.55
C ASP A 257 -16.76 -18.46 -9.40
N LEU A 258 -15.43 -18.54 -9.56
CA LEU A 258 -14.57 -18.99 -8.47
C LEU A 258 -14.55 -18.03 -7.27
N VAL A 259 -14.43 -16.72 -7.52
CA VAL A 259 -14.45 -15.71 -6.44
C VAL A 259 -15.84 -15.57 -5.83
N GLN A 260 -16.88 -15.83 -6.62
CA GLN A 260 -18.28 -15.69 -6.20
C GLN A 260 -18.91 -17.02 -5.75
N ASP A 261 -18.17 -18.12 -5.81
CA ASP A 261 -18.56 -19.42 -5.25
C ASP A 261 -18.16 -19.46 -3.76
N PRO A 262 -19.12 -19.59 -2.82
CA PRO A 262 -18.83 -19.72 -1.40
C PRO A 262 -18.09 -21.02 -1.03
N ALA A 263 -18.12 -22.04 -1.89
CA ALA A 263 -17.39 -23.29 -1.68
C ALA A 263 -15.89 -23.18 -2.04
N ALA A 264 -15.50 -22.17 -2.82
CA ALA A 264 -14.12 -21.91 -3.19
C ALA A 264 -13.41 -21.01 -2.16
N SER A 265 -12.12 -21.24 -1.96
CA SER A 265 -11.31 -20.52 -0.97
C SER A 265 -10.81 -19.15 -1.43
N TYR A 266 -10.83 -18.87 -2.73
CA TYR A 266 -10.21 -17.70 -3.34
C TYR A 266 -11.12 -16.47 -3.35
N GLY A 267 -10.52 -15.30 -3.15
CA GLY A 267 -11.22 -14.02 -3.06
C GLY A 267 -12.13 -13.91 -1.83
N LYS A 268 -11.65 -14.42 -0.70
CA LYS A 268 -12.39 -14.58 0.56
C LYS A 268 -11.58 -14.09 1.76
N SER A 269 -12.25 -13.97 2.89
CA SER A 269 -11.61 -14.10 4.21
C SER A 269 -12.19 -15.27 4.98
N TRP A 270 -11.34 -15.95 5.75
CA TRP A 270 -11.67 -17.19 6.46
C TRP A 270 -11.35 -17.06 7.95
N LEU A 271 -12.28 -17.48 8.80
CA LEU A 271 -12.01 -17.76 10.20
C LEU A 271 -11.50 -19.20 10.30
N VAL A 272 -10.24 -19.38 10.70
CA VAL A 272 -9.58 -20.68 10.83
C VAL A 272 -9.31 -20.95 12.30
N ASN A 273 -9.86 -22.03 12.84
CA ASN A 273 -9.52 -22.50 14.18
C ASN A 273 -8.06 -22.97 14.21
N ARG A 274 -7.24 -22.34 15.05
CA ARG A 274 -5.79 -22.58 15.09
C ARG A 274 -5.39 -23.91 15.72
N HIS A 275 -6.35 -24.63 16.32
CA HIS A 275 -6.14 -25.93 16.96
C HIS A 275 -6.63 -27.09 16.10
N THR A 276 -7.79 -26.94 15.47
CA THR A 276 -8.43 -28.01 14.67
C THR A 276 -8.22 -27.85 13.16
N GLY A 277 -7.92 -26.64 12.68
CA GLY A 277 -7.91 -26.30 11.26
C GLY A 277 -9.29 -26.13 10.63
N GLU A 278 -10.37 -26.24 11.42
CA GLU A 278 -11.73 -25.99 10.92
C GLU A 278 -11.85 -24.54 10.45
N ALA A 279 -12.39 -24.35 9.24
CA ALA A 279 -12.47 -23.05 8.60
C ALA A 279 -13.91 -22.70 8.24
N THR A 280 -14.32 -21.47 8.57
CA THR A 280 -15.63 -20.91 8.23
C THR A 280 -15.43 -19.67 7.37
N LEU A 281 -16.21 -19.55 6.30
CA LEU A 281 -16.23 -18.38 5.43
C LEU A 281 -16.66 -17.15 6.24
N PHE A 282 -15.86 -16.08 6.23
CA PHE A 282 -16.20 -14.82 6.90
C PHE A 282 -16.74 -13.79 5.91
N THR A 283 -16.00 -13.48 4.85
CA THR A 283 -16.44 -12.57 3.77
C THR A 283 -15.99 -13.07 2.40
N MET A 284 -16.63 -12.59 1.33
CA MET A 284 -16.32 -12.97 -0.04
C MET A 284 -16.32 -11.77 -0.99
N GLY A 285 -15.92 -12.01 -2.24
CA GLY A 285 -15.90 -10.98 -3.27
C GLY A 285 -14.69 -10.06 -3.15
N HIS A 286 -13.53 -10.62 -2.83
CA HIS A 286 -12.26 -9.90 -2.71
C HIS A 286 -11.31 -10.22 -3.87
N ARG A 287 -10.53 -9.22 -4.27
CA ARG A 287 -9.45 -9.28 -5.25
C ARG A 287 -8.10 -9.57 -4.61
N ASN A 288 -7.58 -8.67 -3.79
CA ASN A 288 -6.23 -8.79 -3.21
C ASN A 288 -6.07 -8.02 -1.88
N PRO A 289 -6.74 -8.46 -0.82
CA PRO A 289 -6.69 -7.86 0.52
C PRO A 289 -5.32 -8.09 1.19
N GLN A 290 -4.57 -7.02 1.49
CA GLN A 290 -3.19 -7.09 2.01
C GLN A 290 -2.99 -6.42 3.37
N GLY A 291 -4.01 -5.77 3.91
CA GLY A 291 -4.04 -5.33 5.31
C GLY A 291 -5.29 -5.84 6.01
N LEU A 292 -5.16 -6.06 7.32
CA LEU A 292 -6.21 -6.59 8.16
C LEU A 292 -5.94 -6.16 9.60
N THR A 293 -6.87 -5.43 10.21
CA THR A 293 -6.76 -5.03 11.60
C THR A 293 -8.13 -4.88 12.24
N ARG A 294 -8.15 -4.83 13.57
CA ARG A 294 -9.37 -4.62 14.34
C ARG A 294 -9.29 -3.26 15.04
N ASP A 295 -10.32 -2.45 14.86
CA ASP A 295 -10.37 -1.19 15.57
C ASP A 295 -10.74 -1.36 17.06
N GLN A 296 -10.72 -0.27 17.81
CA GLN A 296 -11.05 -0.23 19.23
C GLN A 296 -12.53 -0.50 19.56
N PHE A 297 -13.41 -0.36 18.56
CA PHE A 297 -14.84 -0.63 18.68
C PHE A 297 -15.19 -2.07 18.27
N GLY A 298 -14.19 -2.82 17.79
CA GLY A 298 -14.30 -4.20 17.41
C GLY A 298 -14.61 -4.44 15.94
N ASN A 299 -14.62 -3.40 15.09
CA ASN A 299 -14.81 -3.55 13.65
C ASN A 299 -13.53 -4.07 12.99
N TRP A 300 -13.69 -4.97 12.03
CA TRP A 300 -12.60 -5.48 11.23
C TRP A 300 -12.42 -4.62 9.99
N TRP A 301 -11.20 -4.13 9.77
CA TRP A 301 -10.84 -3.30 8.63
C TRP A 301 -9.86 -4.05 7.75
N SER A 302 -10.04 -3.97 6.43
CA SER A 302 -9.14 -4.54 5.45
C SER A 302 -8.82 -3.55 4.34
N SER A 303 -7.54 -3.42 4.00
CA SER A 303 -7.09 -2.68 2.84
C SER A 303 -6.84 -3.63 1.67
N GLU A 304 -7.24 -3.20 0.48
CA GLU A 304 -7.31 -4.07 -0.67
C GLU A 304 -6.86 -3.38 -1.95
N HIS A 305 -6.11 -4.11 -2.77
CA HIS A 305 -5.75 -3.64 -4.11
C HIS A 305 -6.91 -3.84 -5.08
N GLY A 306 -7.38 -2.73 -5.65
CA GLY A 306 -8.28 -2.73 -6.78
C GLY A 306 -7.57 -3.07 -8.07
N PRO A 307 -8.30 -3.08 -9.21
CA PRO A 307 -7.69 -3.13 -10.53
C PRO A 307 -6.93 -1.82 -10.81
N ARG A 308 -7.06 -1.19 -11.99
CA ARG A 308 -6.42 0.11 -12.22
C ARG A 308 -7.22 1.19 -11.50
N GLY A 309 -6.67 1.74 -10.43
CA GLY A 309 -7.47 2.51 -9.48
C GLY A 309 -8.37 1.58 -8.65
N GLY A 310 -9.27 2.18 -7.88
CA GLY A 310 -10.22 1.43 -7.07
C GLY A 310 -9.59 0.58 -5.98
N ASP A 311 -8.40 0.95 -5.47
CA ASP A 311 -7.96 0.36 -4.20
C ASP A 311 -9.00 0.72 -3.13
N GLU A 312 -9.21 -0.16 -2.17
CA GLU A 312 -10.33 -0.06 -1.23
C GLU A 312 -9.87 -0.20 0.21
N LEU A 313 -10.63 0.44 1.09
CA LEU A 313 -10.66 0.16 2.51
C LEU A 313 -12.06 -0.35 2.85
N ASN A 314 -12.13 -1.55 3.41
CA ASN A 314 -13.34 -2.30 3.66
C ASN A 314 -13.55 -2.51 5.16
N VAL A 315 -14.77 -2.31 5.67
CA VAL A 315 -15.17 -2.81 6.99
C VAL A 315 -15.77 -4.19 6.81
N LEU A 316 -15.06 -5.25 7.25
CA LEU A 316 -15.45 -6.64 7.08
C LEU A 316 -16.64 -7.01 7.98
N ARG A 317 -17.73 -7.44 7.34
CA ARG A 317 -18.96 -7.90 8.02
C ARG A 317 -19.23 -9.37 7.69
N ALA A 318 -19.48 -10.20 8.71
CA ALA A 318 -19.72 -11.62 8.51
C ALA A 318 -20.83 -11.88 7.47
N GLY A 319 -20.56 -12.75 6.49
CA GLY A 319 -21.45 -13.09 5.39
C GLY A 319 -21.51 -12.07 4.25
N ALA A 320 -20.80 -10.94 4.34
CA ALA A 320 -20.82 -9.91 3.31
C ALA A 320 -20.07 -10.32 2.04
N ASN A 321 -20.54 -9.78 0.91
CA ASN A 321 -19.95 -9.93 -0.41
C ASN A 321 -19.58 -8.55 -0.97
N TYR A 322 -18.29 -8.31 -1.17
CA TYR A 322 -17.73 -7.04 -1.67
C TYR A 322 -17.71 -6.96 -3.20
N GLY A 323 -18.23 -7.99 -3.86
CA GLY A 323 -18.64 -7.87 -5.26
C GLY A 323 -17.55 -8.08 -6.30
N TRP A 324 -16.26 -8.09 -5.96
CA TRP A 324 -15.24 -8.50 -6.94
C TRP A 324 -15.53 -9.93 -7.44
N PRO A 325 -15.43 -10.21 -8.75
CA PRO A 325 -15.07 -9.34 -9.88
C PRO A 325 -16.28 -8.72 -10.61
N ARG A 326 -17.49 -8.90 -10.08
CA ARG A 326 -18.76 -8.48 -10.70
C ARG A 326 -18.98 -6.97 -10.61
N VAL A 327 -18.38 -6.31 -9.64
CA VAL A 327 -18.35 -4.85 -9.47
C VAL A 327 -16.97 -4.40 -8.98
N SER A 328 -16.63 -3.14 -9.25
CA SER A 328 -15.37 -2.50 -8.82
C SER A 328 -15.44 -1.00 -9.14
N TYR A 329 -14.91 -0.15 -8.26
CA TYR A 329 -14.73 1.28 -8.54
C TYR A 329 -13.47 1.61 -9.38
N GLY A 330 -12.64 0.61 -9.69
CA GLY A 330 -11.47 0.74 -10.59
C GLY A 330 -11.73 0.20 -12.00
N THR A 331 -10.82 0.52 -12.95
CA THR A 331 -10.94 0.15 -14.38
C THR A 331 -9.93 -0.92 -14.81
N LEU A 332 -10.00 -1.42 -16.05
CA LEU A 332 -8.96 -2.27 -16.62
C LEU A 332 -7.69 -1.48 -16.95
N TYR A 333 -6.53 -2.14 -16.93
CA TYR A 333 -5.27 -1.52 -17.37
C TYR A 333 -5.23 -1.26 -18.89
N ALA A 334 -6.12 -1.90 -19.66
CA ALA A 334 -6.24 -1.80 -21.12
C ALA A 334 -7.46 -0.99 -21.64
N GLY A 335 -8.29 -0.42 -20.76
CA GLY A 335 -9.51 0.32 -21.13
C GLY A 335 -10.31 0.81 -19.91
N TYR A 336 -11.30 1.68 -20.14
CA TYR A 336 -12.05 2.31 -19.04
C TYR A 336 -13.27 1.49 -18.56
N ASP A 337 -13.80 0.57 -19.36
CA ASP A 337 -15.00 -0.20 -18.99
C ASP A 337 -14.60 -1.47 -18.24
N TYR A 338 -14.84 -1.50 -16.93
CA TYR A 338 -14.69 -2.71 -16.12
C TYR A 338 -15.63 -2.77 -14.91
N PRO A 339 -16.34 -3.90 -14.71
CA PRO A 339 -16.59 -4.95 -15.71
C PRO A 339 -17.40 -4.41 -16.92
N PRO A 340 -17.29 -5.01 -18.11
CA PRO A 340 -17.99 -4.50 -19.30
C PRO A 340 -19.51 -4.39 -19.06
N GLY A 341 -20.06 -3.20 -19.25
CA GLY A 341 -21.50 -2.93 -19.09
C GLY A 341 -21.97 -2.70 -17.65
N ALA A 342 -21.09 -2.73 -16.65
CA ALA A 342 -21.39 -2.31 -15.30
C ALA A 342 -21.16 -0.81 -15.13
N ASP A 343 -21.96 -0.18 -14.25
CA ASP A 343 -21.68 1.18 -13.79
C ASP A 343 -20.55 1.13 -12.76
N TRP A 344 -19.38 1.68 -13.10
CA TRP A 344 -18.21 1.73 -12.22
C TRP A 344 -18.37 2.73 -11.07
N HIS A 345 -19.53 3.39 -10.97
CA HIS A 345 -19.91 4.27 -9.87
C HIS A 345 -20.81 3.62 -8.80
N GLU A 346 -21.17 2.34 -8.93
CA GLU A 346 -22.11 1.69 -8.01
C GLU A 346 -21.71 0.23 -7.72
N HIS A 347 -21.92 -0.22 -6.48
CA HIS A 347 -21.80 -1.64 -6.10
C HIS A 347 -23.15 -2.38 -6.12
N GLY A 348 -24.28 -1.72 -6.39
CA GLY A 348 -25.59 -2.36 -6.46
C GLY A 348 -25.93 -3.15 -5.18
N ASP A 349 -26.16 -4.46 -5.31
CA ASP A 349 -26.48 -5.37 -4.20
C ASP A 349 -25.26 -5.83 -3.39
N TYR A 350 -24.05 -5.41 -3.77
CA TYR A 350 -22.81 -5.75 -3.08
C TYR A 350 -22.51 -4.75 -1.95
N THR A 351 -21.68 -5.16 -1.00
CA THR A 351 -21.28 -4.31 0.12
C THR A 351 -20.32 -3.24 -0.37
N ASP A 352 -20.66 -1.97 -0.13
CA ASP A 352 -19.77 -0.86 -0.45
C ASP A 352 -18.51 -0.85 0.44
N PRO A 353 -17.34 -0.49 -0.13
CA PRO A 353 -16.15 -0.14 0.64
C PRO A 353 -16.39 1.13 1.47
N ALA A 354 -15.73 1.19 2.62
CA ALA A 354 -15.75 2.38 3.48
C ALA A 354 -14.96 3.55 2.87
N TYR A 355 -13.97 3.25 2.03
CA TYR A 355 -13.21 4.26 1.30
C TYR A 355 -12.62 3.69 0.01
N ILE A 356 -12.52 4.52 -1.04
CA ILE A 356 -11.94 4.14 -2.32
C ILE A 356 -10.87 5.13 -2.78
N TRP A 357 -9.78 4.60 -3.35
CA TRP A 357 -8.77 5.40 -4.03
C TRP A 357 -8.92 5.25 -5.54
N ALA A 358 -9.54 6.24 -6.18
CA ALA A 358 -9.70 6.27 -7.64
C ALA A 358 -8.35 6.17 -8.38
N ARG A 359 -7.27 6.71 -7.79
CA ARG A 359 -5.90 6.46 -8.23
C ARG A 359 -5.23 5.50 -7.25
N SER A 360 -4.81 4.33 -7.72
CA SER A 360 -4.21 3.32 -6.87
C SER A 360 -3.05 3.87 -6.05
N VAL A 361 -3.10 3.60 -4.76
CA VAL A 361 -2.01 3.82 -3.80
C VAL A 361 -1.16 2.56 -3.64
N GLY A 362 -1.62 1.43 -4.17
CA GLY A 362 -1.02 0.13 -3.90
C GLY A 362 -1.17 -0.21 -2.42
N ALA A 363 -2.42 -0.27 -1.96
CA ALA A 363 -2.76 -0.51 -0.56
C ALA A 363 -2.09 -1.79 -0.02
N SER A 364 -1.39 -1.67 1.11
CA SER A 364 -0.66 -2.78 1.72
C SER A 364 -1.05 -2.95 3.18
N ASN A 365 -0.15 -3.31 4.09
CA ASN A 365 -0.54 -3.57 5.48
C ASN A 365 -1.29 -2.39 6.11
N LEU A 366 -2.24 -2.72 6.99
CA LEU A 366 -3.10 -1.81 7.72
C LEU A 366 -3.06 -2.21 9.19
N ILE A 367 -2.79 -1.26 10.08
CA ILE A 367 -2.88 -1.46 11.53
C ILE A 367 -3.73 -0.37 12.16
N ARG A 368 -4.33 -0.67 13.31
CA ARG A 368 -4.80 0.35 14.23
C ARG A 368 -3.64 0.75 15.15
N LEU A 369 -3.44 2.05 15.38
CA LEU A 369 -2.65 2.50 16.51
C LEU A 369 -3.32 2.13 17.84
N ASN A 370 -2.53 1.77 18.85
CA ASN A 370 -3.03 1.46 20.19
C ASN A 370 -2.15 2.13 21.26
N GLY A 371 -2.78 2.77 22.24
CA GLY A 371 -2.08 3.40 23.36
C GLY A 371 -0.99 4.35 22.87
N SER A 372 -1.31 5.08 21.80
CA SER A 372 -0.30 5.52 20.86
C SER A 372 0.52 6.68 21.40
N ARG A 373 1.83 6.62 21.14
CA ARG A 373 2.77 7.74 21.32
C ARG A 373 2.45 8.92 20.39
N PHE A 374 1.53 8.74 19.46
CA PHE A 374 1.07 9.73 18.51
C PHE A 374 -0.24 10.34 19.01
N THR A 375 -0.22 11.06 20.14
CA THR A 375 -1.43 11.51 20.86
C THR A 375 -2.47 12.21 19.98
N ARG A 376 -2.04 12.96 18.96
CA ARG A 376 -2.93 13.64 18.01
C ARG A 376 -3.54 12.73 16.94
N TRP A 377 -2.90 11.62 16.64
CA TRP A 377 -3.46 10.58 15.77
C TRP A 377 -4.34 9.60 16.55
N GLY A 378 -4.18 9.52 17.87
CA GLY A 378 -4.99 8.64 18.72
C GLY A 378 -4.88 7.19 18.25
N ASP A 379 -6.05 6.58 18.04
CA ASP A 379 -6.21 5.18 17.64
C ASP A 379 -6.58 5.03 16.15
N ASP A 380 -6.17 6.00 15.32
CA ASP A 380 -6.37 5.99 13.88
C ASP A 380 -5.82 4.73 13.20
N LEU A 381 -6.35 4.46 12.00
CA LEU A 381 -5.81 3.43 11.13
C LEU A 381 -4.61 3.98 10.36
N ILE A 382 -3.56 3.17 10.27
CA ILE A 382 -2.31 3.50 9.58
C ILE A 382 -2.05 2.43 8.52
N MET A 383 -1.87 2.87 7.29
CA MET A 383 -1.71 2.00 6.13
C MET A 383 -0.38 2.25 5.41
N ALA A 384 0.31 1.16 5.08
CA ALA A 384 1.45 1.16 4.17
C ALA A 384 0.96 1.24 2.72
N SER A 385 1.65 2.03 1.88
CA SER A 385 1.35 2.10 0.45
C SER A 385 2.58 1.82 -0.41
N LEU A 386 2.42 0.86 -1.32
CA LEU A 386 3.43 0.41 -2.26
C LEU A 386 3.56 1.37 -3.43
N GLY A 387 2.48 1.56 -4.18
CA GLY A 387 2.48 2.40 -5.38
C GLY A 387 2.61 3.89 -5.05
N GLY A 388 1.96 4.32 -3.98
CA GLY A 388 1.97 5.70 -3.50
C GLY A 388 3.17 6.05 -2.62
N ARG A 389 4.04 5.09 -2.30
CA ARG A 389 5.31 5.29 -1.56
C ARG A 389 5.16 6.15 -0.30
N SER A 390 4.13 5.85 0.47
CA SER A 390 3.64 6.73 1.55
C SER A 390 3.07 5.93 2.69
N LEU A 391 3.15 6.54 3.87
CA LEU A 391 2.35 6.19 5.04
C LEU A 391 1.02 6.92 4.92
N ILE A 392 -0.10 6.24 5.09
CA ILE A 392 -1.43 6.83 5.00
C ILE A 392 -2.11 6.73 6.36
N ARG A 393 -2.48 7.87 6.94
CA ARG A 393 -3.29 7.97 8.16
C ARG A 393 -4.76 8.10 7.77
N LEU A 394 -5.62 7.37 8.44
CA LEU A 394 -7.05 7.28 8.20
C LEU A 394 -7.78 7.45 9.53
N GLU A 395 -8.51 8.55 9.67
CA GLU A 395 -9.37 8.82 10.82
C GLU A 395 -10.74 8.19 10.56
N ALA A 396 -11.08 7.18 11.36
CA ALA A 396 -12.34 6.46 11.26
C ALA A 396 -13.33 6.89 12.36
N ARG A 397 -14.59 7.12 11.98
CA ARG A 397 -15.70 7.34 12.92
C ARG A 397 -16.82 6.36 12.62
N GLY A 398 -16.99 5.37 13.49
CA GLY A 398 -17.88 4.25 13.21
C GLY A 398 -17.30 3.44 12.04
N THR A 399 -18.01 3.40 10.92
CA THR A 399 -17.57 2.73 9.69
C THR A 399 -17.13 3.68 8.59
N ASP A 400 -17.14 4.98 8.85
CA ASP A 400 -16.84 6.01 7.86
C ASP A 400 -15.43 6.55 8.05
N ILE A 401 -14.73 6.83 6.94
CA ILE A 401 -13.46 7.55 6.97
C ILE A 401 -13.74 9.04 6.82
N ILE A 402 -13.46 9.79 7.89
CA ILE A 402 -13.73 11.24 7.98
C ILE A 402 -12.49 12.10 7.75
N GLY A 403 -11.31 11.49 7.78
CA GLY A 403 -10.04 12.16 7.49
C GLY A 403 -9.04 11.20 6.87
N MET A 404 -8.29 11.67 5.88
CA MET A 404 -7.18 10.93 5.30
C MET A 404 -6.00 11.85 5.07
N GLU A 405 -4.83 11.37 5.46
CA GLU A 405 -3.57 12.04 5.22
C GLU A 405 -2.56 11.10 4.59
N ARG A 406 -1.88 11.59 3.55
CA ARG A 406 -0.76 10.89 2.91
C ARG A 406 0.56 11.57 3.28
N ILE A 407 1.44 10.81 3.92
CA ILE A 407 2.79 11.23 4.31
C ILE A 407 3.78 10.54 3.37
N ALA A 408 4.42 11.32 2.50
CA ALA A 408 5.35 10.80 1.50
C ALA A 408 6.66 10.33 2.15
N ILE A 409 6.92 9.03 2.11
CA ILE A 409 8.17 8.43 2.62
C ILE A 409 9.21 8.32 1.51
N GLY A 410 8.75 8.15 0.26
CA GLY A 410 9.61 8.08 -0.92
C GLY A 410 10.08 6.67 -1.30
N ASP A 411 9.68 5.65 -0.53
CA ASP A 411 9.92 4.23 -0.86
C ASP A 411 8.62 3.42 -0.76
N ARG A 412 8.58 2.27 -1.45
CA ARG A 412 7.44 1.34 -1.48
C ARG A 412 7.33 0.65 -0.12
N LEU A 413 6.32 0.99 0.67
CA LEU A 413 6.11 0.41 1.99
C LEU A 413 5.34 -0.91 1.86
N ARG A 414 5.99 -2.01 2.25
CA ARG A 414 5.43 -3.37 2.17
C ARG A 414 4.67 -3.76 3.43
N ASP A 415 5.22 -3.40 4.58
CA ASP A 415 4.67 -3.82 5.85
C ASP A 415 4.93 -2.76 6.92
N LEU A 416 4.12 -2.79 7.97
CA LEU A 416 4.31 -1.94 9.13
C LEU A 416 3.77 -2.60 10.40
N ALA A 417 4.27 -2.18 11.54
CA ALA A 417 3.77 -2.58 12.85
C ALA A 417 4.01 -1.45 13.85
N GLN A 418 3.22 -1.44 14.92
CA GLN A 418 3.52 -0.62 16.09
C GLN A 418 4.44 -1.41 17.02
N ALA A 419 5.55 -0.81 17.42
CA ALA A 419 6.47 -1.36 18.40
C ALA A 419 5.90 -1.24 19.83
N ALA A 420 6.46 -2.01 20.77
CA ALA A 420 6.03 -1.99 22.18
C ALA A 420 6.21 -0.63 22.87
N ASP A 421 7.15 0.19 22.41
CA ASP A 421 7.36 1.56 22.90
C ASP A 421 6.42 2.60 22.25
N GLY A 422 5.44 2.13 21.47
CA GLY A 422 4.44 2.94 20.79
C GLY A 422 4.91 3.58 19.48
N THR A 423 6.18 3.42 19.09
CA THR A 423 6.68 3.90 17.79
C THR A 423 6.15 3.07 16.63
N LEU A 424 6.13 3.66 15.44
CA LEU A 424 5.78 2.97 14.21
C LEU A 424 7.05 2.43 13.55
N LEU A 425 7.00 1.19 13.11
CA LEU A 425 8.07 0.56 12.34
C LEU A 425 7.56 0.21 10.95
N LEU A 426 8.22 0.73 9.93
CA LEU A 426 7.90 0.48 8.52
C LEU A 426 8.97 -0.43 7.91
N MET A 427 8.57 -1.30 6.98
CA MET A 427 9.46 -2.09 6.14
C MET A 427 9.22 -1.79 4.66
N THR A 428 10.27 -1.46 3.94
CA THR A 428 10.23 -1.20 2.49
C THR A 428 10.44 -2.47 1.67
N ASP A 429 10.02 -2.46 0.40
CA ASP A 429 10.35 -3.52 -0.57
C ASP A 429 11.88 -3.69 -0.76
N SER A 430 12.66 -2.63 -0.48
CA SER A 430 14.12 -2.61 -0.58
C SER A 430 14.84 -3.18 0.65
N GLY A 431 14.11 -3.57 1.71
CA GLY A 431 14.69 -4.17 2.91
C GLY A 431 15.22 -3.15 3.93
N VAL A 432 14.71 -1.92 3.87
CA VAL A 432 14.99 -0.85 4.83
C VAL A 432 13.89 -0.85 5.89
N PHE A 433 14.29 -0.82 7.16
CA PHE A 433 13.41 -0.54 8.28
C PHE A 433 13.45 0.95 8.60
N ILE A 434 12.29 1.55 8.85
CA ILE A 434 12.16 2.96 9.21
C ILE A 434 11.36 3.05 10.50
N ARG A 435 11.98 3.55 11.56
CA ARG A 435 11.31 3.92 12.81
C ARG A 435 10.75 5.33 12.66
N VAL A 436 9.47 5.48 12.95
CA VAL A 436 8.75 6.75 12.94
C VAL A 436 8.27 7.04 14.36
N GLU A 437 8.53 8.26 14.81
CA GLU A 437 8.06 8.77 16.09
C GLU A 437 7.77 10.28 16.01
N PRO A 438 6.94 10.85 16.88
CA PRO A 438 6.79 12.31 16.94
C PRO A 438 8.11 12.99 17.35
N ALA A 439 8.51 14.03 16.63
CA ALA A 439 9.70 14.84 16.92
C ALA A 439 9.48 15.79 18.11
N ALA A 440 8.25 16.30 18.25
CA ALA A 440 7.72 17.04 19.40
C ALA A 440 6.19 16.95 19.37
N GLU A 441 5.53 16.72 20.50
CA GLU A 441 4.08 16.90 20.60
C GLU A 441 3.78 18.39 20.74
N ALA A 442 3.04 18.98 19.81
CA ALA A 442 2.44 20.29 20.06
C ALA A 442 1.47 20.13 21.25
N GLU A 443 1.74 20.84 22.35
CA GLU A 443 0.94 20.83 23.58
C GLU A 443 -0.57 20.91 23.27
N PRO A 444 -1.43 20.14 23.96
CA PRO A 444 -2.88 20.14 23.82
C PRO A 444 -3.49 21.50 24.24
N GLY A 445 -3.34 22.51 23.39
CA GLY A 445 -3.88 23.86 23.61
C GLY A 445 -3.66 24.84 22.45
N GLU A 446 -2.60 24.67 21.64
CA GLU A 446 -2.31 25.57 20.53
C GLU A 446 -1.98 24.78 19.26
N MET A 447 -3.01 24.36 18.51
CA MET A 447 -2.76 24.06 17.09
C MET A 447 -2.39 25.39 16.43
N ASP A 448 -1.19 25.49 15.86
CA ASP A 448 -0.86 26.68 15.09
C ASP A 448 -1.76 26.78 13.84
N ILE A 449 -1.83 27.97 13.25
CA ILE A 449 -2.66 28.26 12.07
C ILE A 449 -2.40 27.27 10.92
N SER A 450 -1.17 26.85 10.73
CA SER A 450 -0.77 25.89 9.70
C SER A 450 -1.29 24.49 10.00
N GLN A 451 -1.21 24.03 11.26
CA GLN A 451 -1.79 22.75 11.71
C GLN A 451 -3.31 22.71 11.57
N GLN A 452 -4.01 23.79 11.96
CA GLN A 452 -5.46 23.89 11.78
C GLN A 452 -5.84 23.82 10.30
N ALA A 453 -5.11 24.54 9.44
CA ALA A 453 -5.38 24.54 8.01
C ALA A 453 -5.05 23.20 7.34
N ARG A 454 -3.99 22.51 7.77
CA ARG A 454 -3.67 21.14 7.33
C ARG A 454 -4.71 20.12 7.78
N THR A 455 -5.30 20.28 8.96
CA THR A 455 -6.40 19.43 9.44
C THR A 455 -7.62 19.58 8.54
N LEU A 456 -7.97 20.81 8.18
CA LEU A 456 -9.07 21.09 7.25
C LEU A 456 -8.80 20.53 5.85
N TRP A 457 -7.54 20.51 5.41
CA TRP A 457 -7.16 19.91 4.14
C TRP A 457 -7.45 18.41 4.06
N MET A 458 -7.45 17.65 5.16
CA MET A 458 -7.65 16.20 5.12
C MET A 458 -8.99 15.80 4.49
N ALA A 459 -10.04 16.60 4.68
CA ALA A 459 -11.34 16.39 4.03
C ALA A 459 -11.25 16.55 2.49
N CYS A 460 -10.32 17.37 2.00
CA CYS A 460 -10.08 17.59 0.57
C CYS A 460 -9.04 16.62 -0.01
N GLY A 461 -8.04 16.22 0.77
CA GLY A 461 -6.94 15.34 0.37
C GLY A 461 -7.40 13.95 -0.08
N ALA A 462 -8.59 13.54 0.32
CA ALA A 462 -9.27 12.35 -0.18
C ALA A 462 -9.46 12.36 -1.71
N CYS A 463 -9.88 13.52 -2.25
CA CYS A 463 -10.23 13.67 -3.65
C CYS A 463 -9.21 14.50 -4.44
N HIS A 464 -8.34 15.26 -3.78
CA HIS A 464 -7.43 16.21 -4.42
C HIS A 464 -5.96 15.94 -4.02
N SER A 465 -5.03 16.20 -4.94
CA SER A 465 -3.63 16.47 -4.57
C SER A 465 -3.44 17.98 -4.42
N ASN A 466 -2.47 18.40 -3.61
CA ASN A 466 -1.96 19.77 -3.56
C ASN A 466 -0.44 19.84 -3.86
N GLN A 467 0.16 18.75 -4.32
CA GLN A 467 1.59 18.66 -4.57
C GLN A 467 1.92 19.04 -6.02
N ARG A 468 2.96 19.85 -6.22
CA ARG A 468 3.42 20.25 -7.55
C ARG A 468 3.97 19.05 -8.31
N GLY A 469 3.55 18.89 -9.57
CA GLY A 469 3.98 17.79 -10.44
C GLY A 469 3.21 16.48 -10.25
N GLU A 470 2.33 16.39 -9.25
CA GLU A 470 1.38 15.28 -9.17
C GLU A 470 0.22 15.46 -10.17
N GLY A 471 -0.32 14.34 -10.67
CA GLY A 471 -1.50 14.34 -11.51
C GLY A 471 -2.79 14.64 -10.74
N HIS A 472 -3.92 14.67 -11.46
CA HIS A 472 -5.24 14.79 -10.83
C HIS A 472 -5.67 13.51 -10.12
N HIS A 473 -6.58 13.68 -9.16
CA HIS A 473 -7.24 12.59 -8.43
C HIS A 473 -8.72 12.55 -8.87
N ILE A 474 -9.67 12.28 -7.96
CA ILE A 474 -11.12 12.40 -8.22
C ILE A 474 -11.44 13.86 -8.62
N GLY A 475 -10.83 14.81 -7.91
CA GLY A 475 -10.84 16.22 -8.22
C GLY A 475 -9.53 16.69 -8.88
N PRO A 476 -9.52 17.93 -9.41
CA PRO A 476 -8.31 18.52 -10.00
C PRO A 476 -7.21 18.68 -8.94
N ASN A 477 -5.95 18.68 -9.38
CA ASN A 477 -4.82 19.02 -8.50
C ASN A 477 -4.95 20.50 -8.11
N LEU A 478 -4.84 20.78 -6.81
CA LEU A 478 -5.02 22.08 -6.18
C LEU A 478 -3.69 22.80 -5.89
N ALA A 479 -2.55 22.22 -6.28
CA ALA A 479 -1.28 22.93 -6.32
C ALA A 479 -1.44 24.22 -7.14
N GLN A 480 -1.05 25.36 -6.56
CA GLN A 480 -1.19 26.69 -7.18
C GLN A 480 -2.61 27.01 -7.63
N VAL A 481 -3.63 26.53 -6.90
CA VAL A 481 -5.03 26.81 -7.25
C VAL A 481 -5.37 28.29 -7.11
N PHE A 482 -4.74 29.00 -6.17
CA PHE A 482 -5.04 30.41 -5.94
C PHE A 482 -4.74 31.24 -7.19
N ASN A 483 -5.73 32.05 -7.60
CA ASN A 483 -5.70 32.83 -8.82
C ASN A 483 -5.58 32.01 -10.13
N ARG A 484 -5.75 30.68 -10.10
CA ARG A 484 -5.92 29.88 -11.32
C ARG A 484 -7.31 30.15 -11.92
N PRO A 485 -7.51 30.11 -13.25
CA PRO A 485 -8.84 30.15 -13.82
C PRO A 485 -9.75 29.07 -13.23
N ILE A 486 -11.02 29.40 -13.00
CA ILE A 486 -12.02 28.41 -12.58
C ILE A 486 -12.15 27.38 -13.71
N ALA A 487 -12.19 26.10 -13.34
CA ALA A 487 -12.12 24.98 -14.28
C ALA A 487 -10.87 25.00 -15.21
N GLY A 488 -9.77 25.62 -14.78
CA GLY A 488 -8.57 25.84 -15.60
C GLY A 488 -7.41 24.88 -15.41
N ALA A 489 -7.57 23.77 -14.69
CA ALA A 489 -6.50 22.75 -14.64
C ALA A 489 -6.42 22.00 -15.97
N GLU A 490 -5.23 21.94 -16.56
CA GLU A 490 -4.97 21.20 -17.80
C GLU A 490 -5.24 19.71 -17.59
N ASP A 491 -5.75 19.01 -18.60
CA ASP A 491 -6.01 17.55 -18.54
C ASP A 491 -7.00 17.05 -17.47
N PHE A 492 -7.75 17.94 -16.79
CA PHE A 492 -8.88 17.56 -15.93
C PHE A 492 -10.23 17.73 -16.61
N ARG A 493 -11.11 16.73 -16.51
CA ARG A 493 -12.47 16.79 -17.05
C ARG A 493 -13.45 17.42 -16.04
N TYR A 494 -13.70 18.71 -16.19
CA TYR A 494 -14.67 19.43 -15.37
C TYR A 494 -16.13 19.21 -15.80
N SER A 495 -17.03 19.27 -14.82
CA SER A 495 -18.49 19.33 -15.06
C SER A 495 -18.85 20.50 -15.99
N PRO A 496 -19.88 20.37 -16.85
CA PRO A 496 -20.39 21.48 -17.65
C PRO A 496 -20.75 22.71 -16.79
N ALA A 497 -21.35 22.49 -15.62
CA ALA A 497 -21.73 23.54 -14.69
C ALA A 497 -20.54 24.39 -14.23
N LEU A 498 -19.45 23.75 -13.79
CA LEU A 498 -18.28 24.48 -13.30
C LEU A 498 -17.48 25.15 -14.43
N ARG A 499 -17.51 24.59 -15.66
CA ARG A 499 -16.89 25.23 -16.84
C ARG A 499 -17.61 26.50 -17.30
N ALA A 500 -18.90 26.62 -16.99
CA ALA A 500 -19.69 27.79 -17.33
C ALA A 500 -19.48 28.96 -16.35
N VAL A 501 -18.72 28.76 -15.27
CA VAL A 501 -18.40 29.81 -14.29
C VAL A 501 -17.14 30.54 -14.73
N ASP A 502 -17.29 31.80 -15.12
CA ASP A 502 -16.18 32.67 -15.46
C ASP A 502 -15.43 33.17 -14.21
N GLY A 503 -14.13 33.42 -14.37
CA GLY A 503 -13.30 34.05 -13.35
C GLY A 503 -12.12 33.18 -12.90
N ARG A 504 -11.58 33.55 -11.74
CA ARG A 504 -10.39 32.92 -11.14
C ARG A 504 -10.71 32.52 -9.70
N TRP A 505 -9.97 31.56 -9.17
CA TRP A 505 -10.03 31.16 -7.76
C TRP A 505 -9.41 32.25 -6.86
N SER A 506 -10.14 33.36 -6.70
CA SER A 506 -9.89 34.39 -5.71
C SER A 506 -10.27 33.89 -4.32
N GLU A 507 -9.88 34.63 -3.28
CA GLU A 507 -10.28 34.32 -1.90
C GLU A 507 -11.80 34.34 -1.72
N GLU A 508 -12.48 35.31 -2.33
CA GLU A 508 -13.94 35.38 -2.33
C GLU A 508 -14.59 34.16 -3.02
N ASN A 509 -14.08 33.78 -4.20
CA ASN A 509 -14.64 32.64 -4.94
C ASN A 509 -14.36 31.31 -4.25
N LEU A 510 -13.17 31.16 -3.65
CA LEU A 510 -12.86 29.99 -2.84
C LEU A 510 -13.73 29.92 -1.58
N ASP A 511 -13.95 31.04 -0.88
CA ASP A 511 -14.82 31.06 0.32
C ASP A 511 -16.25 30.64 -0.04
N ARG A 512 -16.82 31.21 -1.11
CA ARG A 512 -18.17 30.87 -1.58
C ARG A 512 -18.28 29.41 -2.02
N PHE A 513 -17.29 28.92 -2.76
CA PHE A 513 -17.28 27.53 -3.22
C PHE A 513 -17.09 26.54 -2.06
N LEU A 514 -16.23 26.84 -1.10
CA LEU A 514 -16.01 26.01 0.08
C LEU A 514 -17.20 26.06 1.05
N ALA A 515 -17.97 27.14 1.07
CA ALA A 515 -19.18 27.24 1.89
C ALA A 515 -20.29 26.30 1.38
N ASP A 516 -20.52 26.29 0.06
CA ASP A 516 -21.49 25.40 -0.59
C ASP A 516 -21.14 25.26 -2.08
N PRO A 517 -20.48 24.16 -2.48
CA PRO A 517 -20.12 23.93 -3.87
C PRO A 517 -21.35 23.87 -4.79
N LYS A 518 -22.45 23.27 -4.33
CA LYS A 518 -23.67 23.07 -5.13
C LYS A 518 -24.37 24.40 -5.40
N SER A 519 -24.40 25.31 -4.43
CA SER A 519 -24.94 26.65 -4.62
C SER A 519 -24.01 27.54 -5.47
N PHE A 520 -22.69 27.38 -5.37
CA PHE A 520 -21.74 28.14 -6.19
C PHE A 520 -21.86 27.80 -7.69
N ALA A 521 -21.99 26.53 -8.02
CA ALA A 521 -22.18 26.06 -9.39
C ALA A 521 -23.20 24.89 -9.42
N PRO A 522 -24.50 25.17 -9.56
CA PRO A 522 -25.53 24.14 -9.59
C PRO A 522 -25.27 23.10 -10.69
N GLY A 523 -25.22 21.82 -10.30
CA GLY A 523 -24.90 20.71 -11.21
C GLY A 523 -23.40 20.39 -11.35
N ASN A 524 -22.53 20.98 -10.52
CA ASN A 524 -21.13 20.56 -10.48
C ASN A 524 -20.97 19.16 -9.87
N SER A 525 -19.89 18.47 -10.27
CA SER A 525 -19.63 17.08 -9.88
C SER A 525 -19.07 16.89 -8.46
N MET A 526 -18.71 17.96 -7.74
CA MET A 526 -18.22 17.84 -6.37
C MET A 526 -19.39 17.52 -5.42
N THR A 527 -19.28 16.42 -4.67
CA THR A 527 -20.30 15.95 -3.72
C THR A 527 -20.06 16.44 -2.29
N PHE A 528 -19.02 17.25 -2.08
CA PHE A 528 -18.68 17.84 -0.79
C PHE A 528 -19.79 18.76 -0.28
N ALA A 529 -20.17 18.61 0.99
CA ALA A 529 -21.26 19.35 1.62
C ALA A 529 -20.95 20.84 1.85
N GLY A 530 -19.66 21.19 1.95
CA GLY A 530 -19.21 22.53 2.32
C GLY A 530 -18.71 22.61 3.76
N ILE A 531 -18.05 23.72 4.10
CA ILE A 531 -17.53 24.05 5.42
C ILE A 531 -18.35 25.25 5.93
N GLU A 532 -19.19 25.04 6.93
CA GLU A 532 -20.08 26.09 7.46
C GLU A 532 -19.31 27.24 8.14
N ASP A 533 -18.24 26.92 8.86
CA ASP A 533 -17.47 27.89 9.63
C ASP A 533 -16.60 28.80 8.73
N PRO A 534 -16.85 30.12 8.68
CA PRO A 534 -16.05 31.07 7.89
C PRO A 534 -14.61 31.25 8.37
N GLN A 535 -14.28 30.89 9.61
CA GLN A 535 -12.89 30.89 10.08
C GLN A 535 -12.13 29.69 9.49
N GLN A 536 -12.73 28.51 9.52
CA GLN A 536 -12.15 27.31 8.91
C GLN A 536 -11.91 27.50 7.41
N ARG A 537 -12.89 28.04 6.66
CA ARG A 537 -12.69 28.34 5.24
C ARG A 537 -11.51 29.28 5.00
N ARG A 538 -11.38 30.35 5.78
CA ARG A 538 -10.25 31.28 5.68
C ARG A 538 -8.90 30.60 5.94
N LEU A 539 -8.82 29.74 6.94
CA LEU A 539 -7.60 28.98 7.24
C LEU A 539 -7.22 28.06 6.07
N LEU A 540 -8.18 27.29 5.55
CA LEU A 540 -7.94 26.41 4.40
C LEU A 540 -7.52 27.20 3.15
N ILE A 541 -8.13 28.36 2.89
CA ILE A 541 -7.74 29.24 1.79
C ILE A 541 -6.31 29.76 1.96
N GLN A 542 -5.91 30.14 3.18
CA GLN A 542 -4.54 30.54 3.47
C GLN A 542 -3.56 29.41 3.17
N TYR A 543 -3.85 28.19 3.61
CA TYR A 543 -3.03 27.02 3.31
C TYR A 543 -2.92 26.73 1.81
N LEU A 544 -4.02 26.83 1.06
CA LEU A 544 -4.03 26.64 -0.40
C LEU A 544 -3.26 27.72 -1.16
N LYS A 545 -3.07 28.92 -0.58
CA LYS A 545 -2.22 29.97 -1.18
C LYS A 545 -0.74 29.60 -1.10
N GLU A 546 -0.35 28.73 -0.17
CA GLU A 546 1.04 28.34 0.09
C GLU A 546 1.50 27.11 -0.72
N GLN A 547 0.58 26.37 -1.35
CA GLN A 547 0.87 25.19 -2.19
C GLN A 547 1.18 25.60 -3.64
#